data_AF-A0A7C1HQA5-F1
#
_entry.id   AF-A0A7C1HQA5-F1
#
_cell.length_a   1.000
_cell.length_b   1.000
_cell.length_c   1.000
_cell.angle_alpha   90.00
_cell.angle_beta   90.00
_cell.angle_gamma   90.00
#
_symmetry.space_group_name_H-M   'P 1'
#
loop_
_entity.id
_entity.type
_entity.pdbx_description
1 polymer ?
#
loop_
_entity_poly.entity_id
_entity_poly.type
_entity_poly.pdbx_seq_one_letter_code
_entity_poly.pdbx_strand_id
1 'polypeptide(L)'
;IPTLAVESHDMIWDSPLFGRLTADRMAVSGEYTAEIYARGGAPKERLVVTGQPSLDRLVEYRRGAARLPGKAAGADDSLLLVVITQPPDVALTEETRRDMLAGAFLAAAQIPRLRVVVKPHPRESLSDLKLTVALAGGAPEAVLSKRAELYSLLAACDVVLTAFSTVGVEALYLGRPVICYKPYDGPAVLPYVDSRAVLCAKSPEEVAARVEEVADGAVLASLAEGRREYIARHECAADGGGTRRVVSLLLAMMKEPGGEG
;
A
#
# COMPACT_ATOMS: atom_id res chain seq x y z
N ILE A 1 -34.14 6.47 -10.47
CA ILE A 1 -32.83 7.11 -10.71
C ILE A 1 -31.79 6.00 -10.62
N PRO A 2 -31.00 5.71 -11.68
CA PRO A 2 -29.93 4.71 -11.60
C PRO A 2 -28.91 5.07 -10.53
N THR A 3 -28.41 4.07 -9.82
CA THR A 3 -27.48 4.21 -8.70
C THR A 3 -26.20 3.43 -8.95
N LEU A 4 -25.05 4.09 -8.79
CA LEU A 4 -23.73 3.48 -8.93
C LEU A 4 -23.01 3.55 -7.59
N ALA A 5 -22.59 2.39 -7.07
CA ALA A 5 -21.60 2.31 -6.00
C ALA A 5 -20.20 2.32 -6.59
N VAL A 6 -19.25 2.99 -5.94
CA VAL A 6 -17.83 2.93 -6.29
C VAL A 6 -17.08 2.44 -5.07
N GLU A 7 -16.27 1.41 -5.25
CA GLU A 7 -15.43 0.87 -4.20
C GLU A 7 -14.56 1.97 -3.56
N SER A 8 -14.64 2.06 -2.23
CA SER A 8 -13.91 3.06 -1.47
C SER A 8 -12.60 2.48 -0.94
N HIS A 9 -11.64 2.21 -1.82
CA HIS A 9 -10.24 1.83 -1.54
C HIS A 9 -10.02 0.31 -1.29
N ASP A 10 -8.84 -0.20 -1.68
CA ASP A 10 -8.41 -1.62 -1.73
C ASP A 10 -8.30 -2.34 -0.35
N MET A 11 -9.16 -1.98 0.61
CA MET A 11 -9.35 -2.71 1.87
C MET A 11 -10.44 -3.77 1.72
N ILE A 12 -10.32 -4.61 0.70
CA ILE A 12 -11.18 -5.76 0.50
C ILE A 12 -10.41 -7.01 0.88
N TRP A 13 -11.02 -7.86 1.70
CA TRP A 13 -10.52 -9.16 2.09
C TRP A 13 -11.65 -10.19 1.99
N ASP A 14 -11.31 -11.47 2.06
CA ASP A 14 -12.34 -12.53 2.03
C ASP A 14 -13.20 -12.46 3.30
N SER A 15 -14.42 -11.94 3.15
CA SER A 15 -15.31 -11.65 4.27
C SER A 15 -16.78 -11.72 3.84
N PRO A 16 -17.65 -12.33 4.66
CA PRO A 16 -19.09 -12.38 4.41
C PRO A 16 -19.77 -11.00 4.54
N LEU A 17 -19.04 -9.97 4.97
CA LEU A 17 -19.54 -8.60 5.03
C LEU A 17 -19.66 -7.96 3.64
N PHE A 18 -18.93 -8.47 2.65
CA PHE A 18 -19.03 -8.04 1.27
C PHE A 18 -20.13 -8.82 0.54
N GLY A 19 -20.76 -8.21 -0.48
CA GLY A 19 -21.76 -8.87 -1.33
C GLY A 19 -23.19 -8.32 -1.21
N ARG A 20 -23.51 -7.57 -0.14
CA ARG A 20 -24.78 -6.83 -0.09
C ARG A 20 -24.68 -5.55 -0.94
N LEU A 21 -25.24 -5.60 -2.14
CA LEU A 21 -25.27 -4.46 -3.06
C LEU A 21 -26.69 -3.86 -3.16
N THR A 22 -26.83 -2.59 -2.76
CA THR A 22 -28.09 -1.84 -2.91
C THR A 22 -28.16 -1.03 -4.20
N ALA A 23 -27.01 -0.79 -4.84
CA ALA A 23 -26.93 -0.03 -6.08
C ALA A 23 -27.23 -0.90 -7.32
N ASP A 24 -27.61 -0.26 -8.43
CA ASP A 24 -27.87 -0.94 -9.71
C ASP A 24 -26.60 -1.51 -10.34
N ARG A 25 -25.47 -0.83 -10.11
CA ARG A 25 -24.11 -1.28 -10.47
C ARG A 25 -23.11 -0.93 -9.36
N MET A 26 -22.00 -1.65 -9.34
CA MET A 26 -20.83 -1.34 -8.53
C MET A 26 -19.57 -1.35 -9.39
N ALA A 27 -18.85 -0.24 -9.37
CA ALA A 27 -17.50 -0.12 -9.89
C ALA A 27 -16.50 -0.67 -8.86
N VAL A 28 -15.66 -1.62 -9.28
CA VAL A 28 -14.63 -2.26 -8.44
C VAL A 28 -13.24 -2.14 -9.07
N SER A 29 -12.20 -2.19 -8.24
CA SER A 29 -10.80 -1.97 -8.63
C SER A 29 -10.30 -3.08 -9.57
N GLY A 30 -10.44 -4.34 -9.17
CA GLY A 30 -9.99 -5.49 -9.93
C GLY A 30 -10.89 -6.71 -9.82
N GLU A 31 -10.49 -7.76 -10.52
CA GLU A 31 -11.19 -9.05 -10.52
C GLU A 31 -11.24 -9.67 -9.11
N TYR A 32 -10.19 -9.46 -8.30
CA TYR A 32 -10.20 -9.90 -6.89
C TYR A 32 -11.43 -9.40 -6.15
N THR A 33 -11.68 -8.08 -6.19
CA THR A 33 -12.83 -7.49 -5.49
C THR A 33 -14.14 -7.98 -6.11
N ALA A 34 -14.24 -8.07 -7.43
CA ALA A 34 -15.43 -8.61 -8.10
C ALA A 34 -15.77 -10.03 -7.61
N GLU A 35 -14.77 -10.91 -7.48
CA GLU A 35 -14.93 -12.27 -6.98
C GLU A 35 -15.40 -12.30 -5.52
N ILE A 36 -14.85 -11.45 -4.65
CA ILE A 36 -15.25 -11.37 -3.23
C ILE A 36 -16.71 -10.93 -3.10
N TYR A 37 -17.11 -9.86 -3.78
CA TYR A 37 -18.50 -9.41 -3.75
C TYR A 37 -19.46 -10.44 -4.34
N ALA A 38 -19.09 -11.09 -5.44
CA ALA A 38 -19.89 -12.15 -6.05
C ALA A 38 -20.08 -13.35 -5.11
N ARG A 39 -19.02 -13.76 -4.40
CA ARG A 39 -19.09 -14.84 -3.41
C ARG A 39 -20.02 -14.49 -2.24
N GLY A 40 -20.05 -13.22 -1.86
CA GLY A 40 -20.98 -12.69 -0.86
C GLY A 40 -22.43 -12.50 -1.35
N GLY A 41 -22.73 -12.86 -2.61
CA GLY A 41 -24.08 -12.83 -3.17
C GLY A 41 -24.40 -11.62 -4.05
N ALA A 42 -23.43 -10.73 -4.34
CA ALA A 42 -23.67 -9.66 -5.31
C ALA A 42 -23.84 -10.27 -6.73
N PRO A 43 -24.87 -9.86 -7.50
CA PRO A 43 -25.03 -10.34 -8.87
C PRO A 43 -23.84 -9.91 -9.73
N LYS A 44 -23.19 -10.86 -10.42
CA LYS A 44 -21.93 -10.61 -11.16
C LYS A 44 -22.10 -9.58 -12.27
N GLU A 45 -23.28 -9.55 -12.87
CA GLU A 45 -23.67 -8.64 -13.95
C GLU A 45 -23.75 -7.18 -13.47
N ARG A 46 -23.82 -6.97 -12.15
CA ARG A 46 -23.81 -5.65 -11.52
C ARG A 46 -22.42 -5.19 -11.13
N LEU A 47 -21.42 -6.06 -11.14
CA LEU A 47 -20.03 -5.74 -10.79
C LEU A 47 -19.28 -5.38 -12.07
N VAL A 48 -18.67 -4.19 -12.10
CA VAL A 48 -17.94 -3.69 -13.26
C VAL A 48 -16.53 -3.34 -12.83
N VAL A 49 -15.55 -4.06 -13.38
CA VAL A 49 -14.13 -3.81 -13.11
C VAL A 49 -13.71 -2.53 -13.83
N THR A 50 -13.37 -1.49 -13.06
CA THR A 50 -13.01 -0.16 -13.58
C THR A 50 -11.64 0.30 -13.14
N GLY A 51 -10.97 -0.36 -12.20
CA GLY A 51 -9.81 0.22 -11.52
C GLY A 51 -10.21 1.26 -10.49
N GLN A 52 -9.26 1.66 -9.66
CA GLN A 52 -9.51 2.52 -8.52
C GLN A 52 -9.22 4.00 -8.80
N PRO A 53 -10.24 4.89 -8.83
CA PRO A 53 -10.04 6.32 -9.11
C PRO A 53 -9.02 7.01 -8.19
N SER A 54 -8.94 6.61 -6.91
CA SER A 54 -7.99 7.21 -5.96
C SER A 54 -6.51 6.93 -6.30
N LEU A 55 -6.23 5.93 -7.13
CA LEU A 55 -4.89 5.54 -7.56
C LEU A 55 -4.48 6.19 -8.89
N ASP A 56 -5.39 6.87 -9.59
CA ASP A 56 -5.08 7.46 -10.90
C ASP A 56 -3.92 8.46 -10.82
N ARG A 57 -3.88 9.24 -9.75
CA ARG A 57 -2.81 10.21 -9.48
C ARG A 57 -1.42 9.58 -9.35
N LEU A 58 -1.33 8.30 -8.98
CA LEU A 58 -0.04 7.61 -8.79
C LEU A 58 0.72 7.44 -10.11
N VAL A 59 0.05 7.50 -11.27
CA VAL A 59 0.71 7.38 -12.56
C VAL A 59 1.74 8.47 -12.79
N GLU A 60 1.45 9.71 -12.37
CA GLU A 60 2.40 10.83 -12.51
C GLU A 60 3.63 10.64 -11.62
N TYR A 61 3.42 10.17 -10.39
CA TYR A 61 4.51 9.82 -9.47
C TYR A 61 5.33 8.63 -9.99
N ARG A 62 4.67 7.61 -10.57
CA ARG A 62 5.34 6.43 -11.16
C ARG A 62 6.23 6.81 -12.33
N ARG A 63 5.77 7.70 -13.22
CA ARG A 63 6.56 8.22 -14.34
C ARG A 63 7.81 8.96 -13.86
N GLY A 64 7.70 9.74 -12.79
CA GLY A 64 8.85 10.40 -12.14
C GLY A 64 9.78 9.42 -11.42
N ALA A 65 9.21 8.41 -10.77
CA ALA A 65 9.89 7.36 -10.01
C ALA A 65 10.67 6.37 -10.88
N ALA A 66 10.23 6.13 -12.12
CA ALA A 66 10.85 5.24 -13.11
C ALA A 66 12.29 5.65 -13.50
N ARG A 67 12.80 6.78 -12.98
CA ARG A 67 14.23 7.14 -13.02
C ARG A 67 15.11 6.34 -12.05
N LEU A 68 14.55 5.50 -11.18
CA LEU A 68 15.33 4.61 -10.32
C LEU A 68 15.22 3.14 -10.77
N PRO A 69 15.96 2.77 -11.83
CA PRO A 69 16.69 1.51 -11.88
C PRO A 69 18.17 1.80 -12.04
N GLY A 70 18.93 1.64 -10.95
CA GLY A 70 20.36 1.98 -10.91
C GLY A 70 20.55 3.50 -10.96
N LYS A 71 20.85 4.09 -9.79
CA LYS A 71 21.30 5.48 -9.69
C LYS A 71 22.26 5.80 -10.84
N ALA A 72 22.00 6.88 -11.57
CA ALA A 72 22.95 7.39 -12.54
C ALA A 72 24.32 7.53 -11.84
N ALA A 73 25.40 7.10 -12.49
CA ALA A 73 26.75 7.19 -11.93
C ALA A 73 26.99 8.64 -11.46
N GLY A 74 27.15 8.82 -10.14
CA GLY A 74 27.33 10.13 -9.49
C GLY A 74 26.16 10.64 -8.64
N ALA A 75 25.01 9.94 -8.56
CA ALA A 75 24.00 10.23 -7.54
C ALA A 75 24.43 9.70 -6.16
N ASP A 76 24.09 10.44 -5.09
CA ASP A 76 24.32 10.07 -3.69
C ASP A 76 23.98 8.58 -3.47
N ASP A 77 24.94 7.77 -3.01
CA ASP A 77 24.75 6.33 -2.77
C ASP A 77 23.79 6.07 -1.59
N SER A 78 23.27 7.10 -0.93
CA SER A 78 22.31 6.98 0.18
C SER A 78 21.03 6.21 -0.19
N LEU A 79 20.65 5.20 0.58
CA LEU A 79 19.36 4.53 0.49
C LEU A 79 18.34 5.22 1.40
N LEU A 80 17.09 5.27 0.99
CA LEU A 80 15.99 5.85 1.77
C LEU A 80 14.96 4.78 2.14
N LEU A 81 14.89 4.47 3.44
CA LEU A 81 13.82 3.70 4.06
C LEU A 81 12.73 4.65 4.60
N VAL A 82 11.51 4.47 4.12
CA VAL A 82 10.33 5.17 4.61
C VAL A 82 9.52 4.23 5.49
N VAL A 83 9.40 4.57 6.78
CA VAL A 83 8.54 3.85 7.72
C VAL A 83 7.18 4.55 7.78
N ILE A 84 6.11 3.83 7.45
CA ILE A 84 4.73 4.30 7.55
C ILE A 84 4.14 3.80 8.86
N THR A 85 3.90 4.72 9.80
CA THR A 85 3.28 4.40 11.09
C THR A 85 1.78 4.61 11.07
N GLN A 86 1.10 4.00 12.02
CA GLN A 86 -0.31 4.20 12.30
C GLN A 86 -0.54 4.22 13.81
N PRO A 87 -1.62 4.85 14.30
CA PRO A 87 -1.97 4.80 15.71
C PRO A 87 -2.17 3.34 16.12
N PRO A 88 -1.84 2.99 17.37
CA PRO A 88 -2.12 1.67 17.86
C PRO A 88 -3.59 1.34 17.81
N ASP A 89 -3.87 0.08 17.52
CA ASP A 89 -5.18 -0.52 17.60
C ASP A 89 -5.05 -1.98 18.07
N VAL A 90 -6.10 -2.77 17.88
CA VAL A 90 -6.13 -4.18 18.28
C VAL A 90 -5.12 -5.04 17.50
N ALA A 91 -4.74 -4.64 16.28
CA ALA A 91 -3.84 -5.39 15.41
C ALA A 91 -2.39 -4.87 15.44
N LEU A 92 -2.19 -3.59 15.80
CA LEU A 92 -0.88 -2.98 16.01
C LEU A 92 -0.83 -2.34 17.39
N THR A 93 -0.23 -3.00 18.37
CA THR A 93 -0.01 -2.43 19.71
C THR A 93 1.14 -1.42 19.70
N GLU A 94 1.26 -0.62 20.77
CA GLU A 94 2.42 0.25 21.02
C GLU A 94 3.76 -0.50 21.01
N GLU A 95 3.77 -1.73 21.50
CA GLU A 95 4.95 -2.60 21.50
C GLU A 95 5.32 -2.99 20.06
N THR A 96 4.36 -3.50 19.28
CA THR A 96 4.62 -3.87 17.88
C THR A 96 5.05 -2.67 17.03
N ARG A 97 4.51 -1.47 17.29
CA ARG A 97 4.94 -0.23 16.64
C ARG A 97 6.39 0.12 17.00
N ARG A 98 6.78 -0.05 18.26
CA ARG A 98 8.17 0.15 18.72
C ARG A 98 9.12 -0.86 18.09
N ASP A 99 8.75 -2.12 18.01
CA ASP A 99 9.61 -3.17 17.44
C ASP A 99 9.86 -2.96 15.94
N MET A 100 8.81 -2.59 15.18
CA MET A 100 8.96 -2.20 13.78
C MET A 100 9.94 -1.04 13.61
N LEU A 101 9.83 -0.01 14.46
CA LEU A 101 10.75 1.14 14.46
C LEU A 101 12.17 0.70 14.85
N ALA A 102 12.31 -0.16 15.87
CA ALA A 102 13.60 -0.66 16.33
C ALA A 102 14.31 -1.43 15.21
N GLY A 103 13.58 -2.25 14.45
CA GLY A 103 14.13 -2.95 13.28
C GLY A 103 14.59 -2.00 12.18
N ALA A 104 13.85 -0.92 11.92
CA ALA A 104 14.25 0.10 10.94
C ALA A 104 15.56 0.80 11.34
N PHE A 105 15.70 1.18 12.62
CA PHE A 105 16.91 1.85 13.11
C PHE A 105 18.09 0.88 13.33
N LEU A 106 17.81 -0.40 13.63
CA LEU A 106 18.82 -1.45 13.60
C LEU A 106 19.43 -1.60 12.20
N ALA A 107 18.59 -1.63 11.15
CA ALA A 107 19.05 -1.64 9.77
C ALA A 107 19.93 -0.42 9.45
N ALA A 108 19.54 0.77 9.91
CA ALA A 108 20.30 2.01 9.70
C ALA A 108 21.67 2.00 10.38
N ALA A 109 21.78 1.35 11.54
CA ALA A 109 23.05 1.17 12.23
C ALA A 109 23.98 0.19 11.48
N GLN A 110 23.41 -0.79 10.77
CA GLN A 110 24.16 -1.81 10.03
C GLN A 110 24.53 -1.37 8.61
N ILE A 111 23.74 -0.49 8.00
CA ILE A 111 23.89 -0.04 6.61
C ILE A 111 24.22 1.46 6.62
N PRO A 112 25.51 1.86 6.55
CA PRO A 112 25.93 3.26 6.71
C PRO A 112 25.29 4.25 5.72
N ARG A 113 24.91 3.77 4.54
CA ARG A 113 24.24 4.58 3.51
C ARG A 113 22.73 4.67 3.69
N LEU A 114 22.13 3.93 4.62
CA LEU A 114 20.68 3.92 4.83
C LEU A 114 20.23 5.09 5.70
N ARG A 115 19.32 5.89 5.17
CA ARG A 115 18.59 6.91 5.93
C ARG A 115 17.18 6.43 6.19
N VAL A 116 16.72 6.60 7.43
CA VAL A 116 15.36 6.27 7.84
C VAL A 116 14.57 7.55 8.04
N VAL A 117 13.38 7.60 7.46
CA VAL A 117 12.38 8.63 7.77
C VAL A 117 11.08 7.97 8.17
N VAL A 118 10.39 8.57 9.14
CA VAL A 118 9.16 8.07 9.71
C VAL A 118 8.03 9.00 9.31
N LYS A 119 7.07 8.50 8.53
CA LYS A 119 5.88 9.24 8.13
C LYS A 119 4.72 8.93 9.09
N PRO A 120 4.29 9.91 9.92
CA PRO A 120 3.16 9.71 10.82
C PRO A 120 1.83 9.63 10.08
N HIS A 121 0.92 8.86 10.66
CA HIS A 121 -0.50 8.92 10.34
C HIS A 121 -1.11 10.25 10.83
N PRO A 122 -2.13 10.81 10.14
CA PRO A 122 -2.74 12.09 10.53
C PRO A 122 -3.26 12.14 11.98
N ARG A 123 -3.65 10.99 12.53
CA ARG A 123 -4.21 10.86 13.89
C ARG A 123 -3.16 10.69 14.99
N GLU A 124 -1.89 10.41 14.68
CA GLU A 124 -0.87 10.17 15.72
C GLU A 124 -0.41 11.45 16.42
N SER A 125 -0.03 11.38 17.68
CA SER A 125 0.67 12.47 18.36
C SER A 125 2.12 12.54 17.89
N LEU A 126 2.59 13.71 17.42
CA LEU A 126 3.98 13.85 16.96
C LEU A 126 4.98 13.79 18.11
N SER A 127 4.64 14.31 19.29
CA SER A 127 5.51 14.22 20.47
C SER A 127 5.70 12.78 20.88
N ASP A 128 4.62 12.00 20.91
CA ASP A 128 4.64 10.63 21.40
C ASP A 128 5.36 9.73 20.41
N LEU A 129 5.10 9.92 19.11
CA LEU A 129 5.84 9.21 18.06
C LEU A 129 7.33 9.54 18.10
N LYS A 130 7.72 10.81 18.28
CA LYS A 130 9.13 11.19 18.42
C LYS A 130 9.79 10.54 19.64
N LEU A 131 9.07 10.44 20.75
CA LEU A 131 9.55 9.72 21.92
C LEU A 131 9.70 8.22 21.62
N THR A 132 8.75 7.59 20.95
CA THR A 132 8.86 6.18 20.55
C THR A 132 10.04 5.95 19.61
N VAL A 133 10.27 6.86 18.65
CA VAL A 133 11.43 6.81 17.75
C VAL A 133 12.74 6.89 18.54
N ALA A 134 12.85 7.82 19.50
CA ALA A 134 14.01 7.93 20.37
C ALA A 134 14.26 6.64 21.17
N LEU A 135 13.19 6.06 21.73
CA LEU A 135 13.27 4.80 22.47
C LEU A 135 13.61 3.59 21.59
N ALA A 136 13.33 3.67 20.29
CA ALA A 136 13.68 2.65 19.29
C ALA A 136 15.11 2.84 18.72
N GLY A 137 15.89 3.79 19.24
CA GLY A 137 17.27 4.06 18.78
C GLY A 137 17.38 5.04 17.62
N GLY A 138 16.28 5.68 17.21
CA GLY A 138 16.26 6.69 16.16
C GLY A 138 16.37 8.12 16.67
N ALA A 139 16.74 9.04 15.78
CA ALA A 139 16.69 10.47 16.09
C ALA A 139 15.25 11.01 15.94
N PRO A 140 14.73 11.85 16.87
CA PRO A 140 13.42 12.47 16.75
C PRO A 140 13.17 13.23 15.43
N GLU A 141 14.23 13.69 14.78
CA GLU A 141 14.25 14.39 13.48
C GLU A 141 13.90 13.47 12.31
N ALA A 142 13.99 12.14 12.49
CA ALA A 142 13.51 11.18 11.50
C ALA A 142 11.98 11.26 11.31
N VAL A 143 11.25 11.77 12.31
CA VAL A 143 9.78 11.93 12.23
C VAL A 143 9.41 13.14 11.38
N LEU A 144 8.81 12.86 10.23
CA LEU A 144 8.35 13.88 9.30
C LEU A 144 7.10 14.62 9.81
N SER A 145 6.86 15.79 9.23
CA SER A 145 5.58 16.48 9.39
C SER A 145 4.42 15.61 8.91
N LYS A 146 3.26 15.71 9.58
CA LYS A 146 2.01 15.11 9.10
C LYS A 146 1.64 15.57 7.69
N ARG A 147 2.05 16.79 7.31
CA ARG A 147 1.82 17.43 6.01
C ARG A 147 2.80 17.00 4.92
N ALA A 148 3.82 16.19 5.22
CA ALA A 148 4.71 15.65 4.20
C ALA A 148 3.88 14.90 3.14
N GLU A 149 4.11 15.22 1.87
CA GLU A 149 3.35 14.65 0.76
C GLU A 149 3.77 13.19 0.57
N LEU A 150 2.80 12.29 0.66
CA LEU A 150 3.05 10.86 0.74
C LEU A 150 3.63 10.31 -0.55
N TYR A 151 3.07 10.67 -1.71
CA TYR A 151 3.44 10.00 -2.95
C TYR A 151 4.78 10.47 -3.51
N SER A 152 5.17 11.71 -3.25
CA SER A 152 6.52 12.22 -3.48
C SER A 152 7.54 11.44 -2.64
N LEU A 153 7.18 11.15 -1.38
CA LEU A 153 8.02 10.38 -0.49
C LEU A 153 8.16 8.92 -0.96
N LEU A 154 7.07 8.26 -1.31
CA LEU A 154 7.09 6.89 -1.86
C LEU A 154 7.77 6.84 -3.24
N ALA A 155 7.62 7.88 -4.06
CA ALA A 155 8.28 7.97 -5.36
C ALA A 155 9.80 8.16 -5.24
N ALA A 156 10.29 8.68 -4.11
CA ALA A 156 11.70 8.93 -3.86
C ALA A 156 12.41 7.85 -3.02
N CYS A 157 11.67 6.93 -2.38
CA CYS A 157 12.27 5.94 -1.49
C CYS A 157 12.80 4.71 -2.22
N ASP A 158 13.70 3.99 -1.55
CA ASP A 158 14.24 2.70 -2.02
C ASP A 158 13.47 1.53 -1.41
N VAL A 159 12.92 1.70 -0.20
CA VAL A 159 12.14 0.69 0.50
C VAL A 159 11.09 1.33 1.41
N VAL A 160 9.93 0.68 1.52
CA VAL A 160 8.85 1.06 2.43
C VAL A 160 8.71 -0.01 3.51
N LEU A 161 8.67 0.40 4.77
CA LEU A 161 8.29 -0.45 5.90
C LEU A 161 6.95 -0.01 6.44
N THR A 162 6.01 -0.94 6.59
CA THR A 162 4.71 -0.69 7.21
C THR A 162 4.23 -1.95 7.93
N ALA A 163 3.08 -1.89 8.60
CA ALA A 163 2.40 -3.07 9.14
C ALA A 163 1.27 -3.51 8.19
N PHE A 164 0.06 -2.98 8.39
CA PHE A 164 -1.13 -3.31 7.58
C PHE A 164 -1.79 -2.04 7.04
N SER A 165 -1.02 -1.22 6.32
CA SER A 165 -1.52 0.03 5.72
C SER A 165 -1.91 -0.16 4.26
N THR A 166 -2.92 0.56 3.76
CA THR A 166 -3.15 0.67 2.31
C THR A 166 -1.94 1.26 1.58
N VAL A 167 -1.11 2.04 2.30
CA VAL A 167 0.11 2.65 1.75
C VAL A 167 1.07 1.60 1.19
N GLY A 168 1.04 0.36 1.69
CA GLY A 168 1.76 -0.75 1.08
C GLY A 168 1.31 -1.03 -0.35
N VAL A 169 0.01 -1.04 -0.62
CA VAL A 169 -0.54 -1.17 -1.98
C VAL A 169 -0.10 0.00 -2.85
N GLU A 170 -0.22 1.24 -2.36
CA GLU A 170 0.20 2.44 -3.11
C GLU A 170 1.71 2.42 -3.45
N ALA A 171 2.54 1.90 -2.53
CA ALA A 171 3.96 1.66 -2.78
C ALA A 171 4.20 0.58 -3.83
N LEU A 172 3.44 -0.53 -3.81
CA LEU A 172 3.46 -1.53 -4.87
C LEU A 172 3.12 -0.90 -6.23
N TYR A 173 2.09 -0.06 -6.32
CA TYR A 173 1.77 0.64 -7.57
C TYR A 173 2.89 1.53 -8.10
N LEU A 174 3.66 2.14 -7.20
CA LEU A 174 4.84 2.95 -7.53
C LEU A 174 6.10 2.11 -7.82
N GLY A 175 6.00 0.79 -7.76
CA GLY A 175 7.10 -0.14 -8.05
C GLY A 175 8.10 -0.29 -6.91
N ARG A 176 7.73 0.11 -5.69
CA ARG A 176 8.64 0.10 -4.53
C ARG A 176 8.63 -1.25 -3.81
N PRO A 177 9.80 -1.75 -3.37
CA PRO A 177 9.87 -2.84 -2.40
C PRO A 177 9.14 -2.45 -1.11
N VAL A 178 8.36 -3.39 -0.58
CA VAL A 178 7.60 -3.23 0.66
C VAL A 178 7.97 -4.34 1.63
N ILE A 179 8.26 -3.96 2.86
CA ILE A 179 8.42 -4.85 4.01
C ILE A 179 7.21 -4.63 4.91
N CYS A 180 6.52 -5.71 5.27
CA CYS A 180 5.39 -5.72 6.19
C CYS A 180 5.83 -6.30 7.53
N TYR A 181 5.72 -5.50 8.60
CA TYR A 181 5.87 -5.99 9.96
C TYR A 181 4.59 -6.69 10.40
N LYS A 182 4.67 -8.01 10.58
CA LYS A 182 3.56 -8.88 10.95
C LYS A 182 4.04 -9.83 12.06
N PRO A 183 4.03 -9.38 13.33
CA PRO A 183 4.60 -10.13 14.46
C PRO A 183 3.69 -11.25 14.98
N TYR A 184 2.77 -11.75 14.14
CA TYR A 184 1.81 -12.76 14.52
C TYR A 184 1.61 -13.78 13.39
N ASP A 185 1.20 -14.97 13.79
CA ASP A 185 0.80 -16.03 12.88
C ASP A 185 -0.68 -15.90 12.51
N GLY A 186 -1.05 -16.38 11.32
CA GLY A 186 -2.41 -16.31 10.79
C GLY A 186 -2.53 -15.40 9.57
N PRO A 187 -3.73 -15.30 8.97
CA PRO A 187 -3.95 -14.48 7.79
C PRO A 187 -3.81 -12.98 8.12
N ALA A 188 -3.23 -12.23 7.20
CA ALA A 188 -3.21 -10.78 7.30
C ALA A 188 -4.57 -10.18 6.96
N VAL A 189 -4.85 -9.00 7.52
CA VAL A 189 -6.08 -8.25 7.22
C VAL A 189 -6.12 -7.79 5.77
N LEU A 190 -4.97 -7.37 5.23
CA LEU A 190 -4.87 -6.87 3.86
C LEU A 190 -4.21 -7.92 2.95
N PRO A 191 -4.83 -8.30 1.82
CA PRO A 191 -4.36 -9.42 0.98
C PRO A 191 -2.93 -9.30 0.46
N TYR A 192 -2.43 -8.07 0.25
CA TYR A 192 -1.08 -7.87 -0.27
C TYR A 192 0.02 -8.38 0.68
N VAL A 193 -0.27 -8.42 1.98
CA VAL A 193 0.70 -8.81 3.01
C VAL A 193 1.05 -10.30 2.92
N ASP A 194 0.08 -11.14 2.55
CA ASP A 194 0.29 -12.58 2.36
C ASP A 194 0.66 -12.92 0.90
N SER A 195 0.93 -11.92 0.06
CA SER A 195 1.30 -12.12 -1.35
C SER A 195 2.82 -12.21 -1.55
N ARG A 196 3.25 -12.66 -2.73
CA ARG A 196 4.67 -12.64 -3.13
C ARG A 196 5.20 -11.22 -3.42
N ALA A 197 4.34 -10.19 -3.36
CA ALA A 197 4.71 -8.82 -3.70
C ALA A 197 5.50 -8.11 -2.60
N VAL A 198 5.53 -8.67 -1.38
CA VAL A 198 6.15 -8.06 -0.20
C VAL A 198 7.02 -9.05 0.55
N LEU A 199 7.90 -8.52 1.38
CA LEU A 199 8.60 -9.29 2.40
C LEU A 199 7.87 -9.14 3.73
N CYS A 200 7.74 -10.23 4.49
CA CYS A 200 7.23 -10.18 5.85
C CYS A 200 8.38 -10.33 6.86
N ALA A 201 8.24 -9.61 7.97
CA ALA A 201 9.14 -9.70 9.12
C ALA A 201 8.33 -9.77 10.41
N LYS A 202 8.80 -10.58 11.37
CA LYS A 202 8.12 -10.82 12.66
C LYS A 202 8.83 -10.22 13.86
N SER A 203 10.07 -9.78 13.70
CA SER A 203 10.89 -9.19 14.76
C SER A 203 11.71 -8.00 14.23
N PRO A 204 12.26 -7.17 15.13
CA PRO A 204 13.20 -6.11 14.75
C PRO A 204 14.40 -6.62 13.90
N GLU A 205 14.95 -7.78 14.25
CA GLU A 205 16.08 -8.39 13.55
C GLU A 205 15.69 -8.85 12.15
N GLU A 206 14.50 -9.44 12.01
CA GLU A 206 13.98 -9.80 10.68
C GLU A 206 13.71 -8.57 9.83
N VAL A 207 13.19 -7.48 10.41
CA VAL A 207 13.02 -6.21 9.68
C VAL A 207 14.37 -5.73 9.15
N ALA A 208 15.42 -5.73 9.98
CA ALA A 208 16.75 -5.31 9.57
C ALA A 208 17.31 -6.19 8.44
N ALA A 209 17.21 -7.52 8.57
CA ALA A 209 17.63 -8.46 7.54
C ALA A 209 16.88 -8.26 6.21
N ARG A 210 15.56 -8.04 6.26
CA ARG A 210 14.75 -7.76 5.06
C ARG A 210 15.14 -6.44 4.39
N VAL A 211 15.52 -5.42 5.17
CA VAL A 211 16.04 -4.16 4.61
C VAL A 211 17.39 -4.38 3.93
N GLU A 212 18.28 -5.18 4.51
CA GLU A 212 19.56 -5.56 3.91
C GLU A 212 19.39 -6.32 2.59
N GLU A 213 18.50 -7.32 2.55
CA GLU A 213 18.16 -8.06 1.32
C GLU A 213 17.70 -7.15 0.17
N VAL A 214 16.93 -6.11 0.50
CA VAL A 214 16.49 -5.09 -0.47
C VAL A 214 17.63 -4.17 -0.87
N ALA A 215 18.45 -3.73 0.08
CA ALA A 215 19.60 -2.85 -0.13
C ALA A 215 20.68 -3.49 -1.02
N ASP A 216 20.87 -4.80 -0.91
CA ASP A 216 21.81 -5.59 -1.72
C ASP A 216 21.20 -6.03 -3.06
N GLY A 217 19.90 -5.82 -3.25
CA GLY A 217 19.20 -6.11 -4.48
C GLY A 217 18.80 -7.58 -4.67
N ALA A 218 19.11 -8.46 -3.71
CA ALA A 218 18.94 -9.92 -3.81
C ALA A 218 17.48 -10.34 -4.09
N VAL A 219 16.52 -9.58 -3.57
CA VAL A 219 15.08 -9.91 -3.65
C VAL A 219 14.30 -9.10 -4.69
N LEU A 220 14.92 -8.08 -5.32
CA LEU A 220 14.20 -7.09 -6.13
C LEU A 220 13.48 -7.69 -7.34
N ALA A 221 14.10 -8.68 -8.01
CA ALA A 221 13.51 -9.35 -9.16
C ALA A 221 12.25 -10.16 -8.78
N SER A 222 12.34 -10.92 -7.68
CA SER A 222 11.22 -11.71 -7.15
C SER A 222 10.07 -10.82 -6.70
N LEU A 223 10.35 -9.75 -5.94
CA LEU A 223 9.35 -8.78 -5.52
C LEU A 223 8.70 -8.07 -6.72
N ALA A 224 9.46 -7.79 -7.78
CA ALA A 224 8.91 -7.21 -9.00
C ALA A 224 7.94 -8.16 -9.72
N GLU A 225 8.20 -9.46 -9.69
CA GLU A 225 7.29 -10.47 -10.23
C GLU A 225 6.02 -10.60 -9.39
N GLY A 226 6.16 -10.80 -8.08
CA GLY A 226 5.03 -10.88 -7.16
C GLY A 226 4.15 -9.63 -7.20
N ARG A 227 4.76 -8.45 -7.33
CA ARG A 227 4.02 -7.19 -7.54
C ARG A 227 3.21 -7.19 -8.83
N ARG A 228 3.77 -7.65 -9.95
CA ARG A 228 3.05 -7.71 -11.24
C ARG A 228 1.82 -8.62 -11.12
N GLU A 229 1.98 -9.78 -10.48
CA GLU A 229 0.87 -10.71 -10.22
C GLU A 229 -0.19 -10.10 -9.32
N TYR A 230 0.23 -9.45 -8.22
CA TYR A 230 -0.69 -8.81 -7.29
C TYR A 230 -1.51 -7.72 -7.98
N ILE A 231 -0.85 -6.79 -8.68
CA ILE A 231 -1.51 -5.68 -9.38
C ILE A 231 -2.45 -6.20 -10.47
N ALA A 232 -2.03 -7.18 -11.27
CA ALA A 232 -2.87 -7.72 -12.35
C ALA A 232 -4.19 -8.33 -11.85
N ARG A 233 -4.22 -8.80 -10.58
CA ARG A 233 -5.40 -9.39 -9.96
C ARG A 233 -6.26 -8.37 -9.20
N HIS A 234 -5.63 -7.36 -8.60
CA HIS A 234 -6.30 -6.41 -7.70
C HIS A 234 -6.64 -5.08 -8.38
N GLU A 235 -6.16 -4.85 -9.61
CA GLU A 235 -6.44 -3.64 -10.36
C GLU A 235 -6.66 -3.93 -11.84
N CYS A 236 -7.67 -3.29 -12.42
CA CYS A 236 -8.01 -3.42 -13.83
C CYS A 236 -6.84 -3.23 -14.79
N ALA A 237 -6.07 -2.14 -14.63
CA ALA A 237 -5.00 -1.79 -15.56
C ALA A 237 -3.83 -1.00 -14.93
N ALA A 238 -4.00 -0.42 -13.73
CA ALA A 238 -3.02 0.45 -13.08
C ALA A 238 -2.46 1.53 -14.03
N ASP A 239 -3.30 2.02 -14.95
CA ASP A 239 -2.98 2.94 -16.04
C ASP A 239 -3.42 4.39 -15.75
N GLY A 240 -4.05 4.60 -14.59
CA GLY A 240 -4.63 5.88 -14.19
C GLY A 240 -5.91 6.26 -14.94
N GLY A 241 -6.59 5.28 -15.51
CA GLY A 241 -7.86 5.44 -16.21
C GLY A 241 -9.10 5.11 -15.37
N GLY A 242 -8.98 4.89 -14.05
CA GLY A 242 -10.07 4.46 -13.18
C GLY A 242 -11.24 5.43 -13.18
N THR A 243 -10.96 6.72 -12.98
CA THR A 243 -11.96 7.80 -13.01
C THR A 243 -12.69 7.84 -14.35
N ARG A 244 -11.95 7.74 -15.45
CA ARG A 244 -12.52 7.73 -16.80
C ARG A 244 -13.46 6.54 -17.01
N ARG A 245 -13.07 5.35 -16.55
CA ARG A 245 -13.89 4.13 -16.67
C ARG A 245 -15.16 4.22 -15.80
N VAL A 246 -15.05 4.73 -14.58
CA VAL A 246 -16.22 4.98 -13.70
C VAL A 246 -17.18 6.01 -14.31
N VAL A 247 -16.68 7.12 -14.84
CA VAL A 247 -17.51 8.13 -15.50
C VAL A 247 -18.18 7.56 -16.76
N SER A 248 -17.45 6.75 -17.54
CA SER A 248 -18.01 6.10 -18.73
C SER A 248 -19.14 5.13 -18.36
N LEU A 249 -18.99 4.38 -17.27
CA LEU A 249 -20.04 3.52 -16.73
C LEU A 249 -21.27 4.33 -16.29
N LEU A 250 -21.09 5.41 -15.55
CA LEU A 250 -22.18 6.30 -15.15
C LEU A 250 -22.96 6.82 -16.36
N LEU A 251 -22.26 7.31 -17.39
CA LEU A 251 -22.89 7.82 -18.61
C LEU A 251 -23.63 6.73 -19.40
N ALA A 252 -23.14 5.49 -19.39
CA ALA A 252 -23.83 4.36 -19.99
C ALA A 252 -25.15 4.05 -19.26
N MET A 253 -25.12 4.01 -17.92
CA MET A 253 -26.30 3.79 -17.08
C MET A 253 -27.38 4.86 -17.25
N MET A 254 -27.00 6.10 -17.58
CA MET A 254 -27.96 7.18 -17.87
C MET A 254 -28.66 7.03 -19.23
N LYS A 255 -28.06 6.29 -20.16
CA LYS A 255 -28.59 6.06 -21.51
C LYS A 255 -29.43 4.79 -21.62
N GLU A 256 -29.30 3.87 -20.66
CA GLU A 256 -30.20 2.72 -20.55
C GLU A 256 -31.62 3.26 -20.29
N PRO A 257 -32.59 3.02 -21.18
CA PRO A 257 -33.96 3.41 -20.91
C PRO A 257 -34.39 2.72 -19.62
N GLY A 258 -34.89 3.51 -18.66
CA GLY A 258 -35.34 2.98 -17.38
C GLY A 258 -36.25 1.79 -17.62
N GLY A 259 -35.83 0.61 -17.16
CA GLY A 259 -36.57 -0.63 -17.38
C GLY A 259 -38.02 -0.44 -16.96
N GLU A 260 -38.93 -0.59 -17.92
CA GLU A 260 -40.31 -0.95 -17.62
C GLU A 260 -40.28 -2.33 -16.95
N GLY A 261 -40.92 -2.44 -15.78
CA GLY A 261 -41.02 -3.67 -15.00
C GLY A 261 -41.30 -3.39 -13.54
#